data_AF-A0A382ASS3-F1
#
_entry.id   AF-A0A382ASS3-F1
#
_cell.length_a   1.000
_cell.length_b   1.000
_cell.length_c   1.000
_cell.angle_alpha   90.00
_cell.angle_beta   90.00
_cell.angle_gamma   90.00
#
_symmetry.space_group_name_H-M   'P 1'
#
loop_
_entity.id
_entity.type
_entity.pdbx_description
1 polymer ?
#
loop_
_entity_poly.entity_id
_entity_poly.type
_entity_poly.pdbx_seq_one_letter_code
_entity_poly.pdbx_strand_id
1 'polypeptide(L)'
;MSRIAIVGSGLAGISAAKALKKRGIKPTILDVGYEIEEEIGKLVNKLGGINTSEWKQQDVEKKIYNPTLFKSKGLPKKLFFGSDYFYGSSNSFYPIKYKGSAPPLSYAKGGLSIGWGST
;
A
#
# COMPACT_ATOMS: atom_id res chain seq x y z
N MET A 1 -3.22 33.63 -3.29
CA MET A 1 -2.83 32.31 -3.83
C MET A 1 -3.78 31.25 -3.29
N SER A 2 -4.44 30.49 -4.16
CA SER A 2 -5.29 29.37 -3.74
C SER A 2 -4.42 28.19 -3.28
N ARG A 3 -4.71 27.66 -2.10
CA ARG A 3 -4.10 26.42 -1.60
C ARG A 3 -4.91 25.24 -2.13
N ILE A 4 -4.26 24.28 -2.78
CA ILE A 4 -4.91 23.07 -3.29
C ILE A 4 -4.52 21.89 -2.42
N ALA A 5 -5.51 21.16 -1.92
CA ALA A 5 -5.32 19.88 -1.26
C ALA A 5 -5.79 18.74 -2.16
N ILE A 6 -5.05 17.64 -2.18
CA ILE A 6 -5.42 16.37 -2.79
C ILE A 6 -5.60 15.38 -1.66
N VAL A 7 -6.76 14.72 -1.60
CA VAL A 7 -7.05 13.71 -0.59
C VAL A 7 -6.87 12.33 -1.22
N GLY A 8 -5.88 11.58 -0.72
CA GLY A 8 -5.44 10.29 -1.26
C GLY A 8 -4.21 10.38 -2.17
N SER A 9 -3.31 9.41 -2.02
CA SER A 9 -2.03 9.27 -2.72
C SER A 9 -2.00 8.10 -3.72
N GLY A 10 -3.17 7.56 -4.06
CA GLY A 10 -3.29 6.60 -5.16
C GLY A 10 -2.97 7.21 -6.54
N LEU A 11 -3.01 6.40 -7.60
CA LEU A 11 -2.65 6.81 -8.96
C LEU A 11 -3.36 8.09 -9.42
N ALA A 12 -4.65 8.24 -9.10
CA ALA A 12 -5.41 9.44 -9.44
C ALA A 12 -4.87 10.68 -8.72
N GLY A 13 -4.62 10.59 -7.41
CA GLY A 13 -4.08 11.69 -6.60
C GLY A 13 -2.68 12.11 -7.06
N ILE A 14 -1.80 11.14 -7.33
CA ILE A 14 -0.45 11.39 -7.84
C ILE A 14 -0.49 11.98 -9.25
N SER A 15 -1.39 11.51 -10.12
CA SER A 15 -1.57 12.06 -11.46
C SER A 15 -2.05 13.51 -11.42
N ALA A 16 -3.01 13.82 -10.55
CA ALA A 16 -3.46 15.19 -10.30
C ALA A 16 -2.32 16.07 -9.77
N ALA A 17 -1.53 15.56 -8.81
CA ALA A 17 -0.38 16.28 -8.28
C ALA A 17 0.67 16.60 -9.37
N LYS A 18 0.97 15.63 -10.25
CA LYS A 18 1.87 15.80 -11.39
C LYS A 18 1.35 16.88 -12.36
N ALA A 19 0.06 16.87 -12.67
CA ALA A 19 -0.55 17.85 -13.56
C ALA A 19 -0.54 19.27 -12.96
N LEU A 20 -0.84 19.41 -11.66
CA LEU A 20 -0.77 20.70 -10.95
C LEU A 20 0.65 21.24 -10.86
N LYS A 21 1.63 20.37 -10.58
CA LYS A 21 3.05 20.73 -10.56
C LYS A 21 3.52 21.28 -11.92
N LYS A 22 3.10 20.65 -13.03
CA LYS A 22 3.39 21.13 -14.40
C LYS A 22 2.82 22.53 -14.66
N ARG A 23 1.78 22.95 -13.94
CA ARG A 23 1.17 24.29 -14.02
C ARG A 23 1.75 25.30 -13.01
N GLY A 24 2.86 24.96 -12.33
CA GLY A 24 3.48 25.82 -11.33
C GLY A 24 2.75 25.85 -9.98
N ILE A 25 1.79 24.95 -9.75
CA ILE A 25 1.02 24.89 -8.50
C ILE A 25 1.61 23.79 -7.61
N LYS A 26 1.84 24.11 -6.33
CA LYS A 26 2.30 23.16 -5.32
C LYS A 26 1.11 22.69 -4.46
N PRO A 27 0.47 21.55 -4.77
CA PRO A 27 -0.59 21.00 -3.93
C PRO A 27 -0.03 20.35 -2.66
N THR A 28 -0.86 20.23 -1.64
CA THR A 28 -0.63 19.38 -0.46
C THR A 28 -1.39 18.07 -0.64
N ILE A 29 -0.72 16.92 -0.47
CA ILE A 29 -1.38 15.61 -0.47
C ILE A 29 -1.63 15.20 0.98
N LEU A 30 -2.86 14.82 1.29
CA LEU A 30 -3.28 14.27 2.57
C LEU A 30 -3.66 12.81 2.34
N ASP A 31 -2.97 11.89 2.99
CA ASP A 31 -3.32 10.47 2.98
C ASP A 31 -3.34 9.94 4.41
N VAL A 32 -4.32 9.09 4.70
CA VAL A 32 -4.45 8.34 5.95
C VAL A 32 -3.70 7.00 5.88
N GLY A 33 -3.05 6.74 4.74
CA GLY A 33 -2.45 5.48 4.33
C GLY A 33 -1.54 4.86 5.36
N TYR A 34 -1.37 3.55 5.23
CA TYR A 34 -0.51 2.78 6.09
C TYR A 34 0.91 2.80 5.57
N GLU A 35 1.86 2.93 6.48
CA GLU A 35 3.24 2.65 6.18
C GLU A 35 3.44 1.13 6.21
N ILE A 36 4.13 0.64 5.19
CA ILE A 36 4.62 -0.73 5.18
C ILE A 36 5.73 -0.87 6.23
N GLU A 37 5.93 -2.09 6.74
CA GLU A 37 7.01 -2.39 7.67
C GLU A 37 8.36 -1.93 7.09
N GLU A 38 9.15 -1.22 7.90
CA GLU A 38 10.38 -0.54 7.46
C GLU A 38 11.34 -1.47 6.70
N GLU A 39 11.48 -2.71 7.15
CA GLU A 39 12.33 -3.72 6.51
C GLU A 39 11.87 -4.02 5.08
N ILE A 40 10.56 -4.14 4.87
CA ILE A 40 9.98 -4.43 3.55
C ILE A 40 10.03 -3.17 2.69
N GLY A 41 9.79 -1.99 3.26
CA GLY A 41 9.96 -0.71 2.58
C GLY A 41 11.40 -0.51 2.04
N LYS A 42 12.42 -0.83 2.85
CA LYS A 42 13.83 -0.79 2.43
C LYS A 42 14.11 -1.74 1.27
N LEU A 43 13.57 -2.95 1.33
CA LEU A 43 13.70 -3.94 0.25
C LEU A 43 13.07 -3.42 -1.05
N VAL A 44 11.84 -2.93 -1.00
CA VAL A 44 11.12 -2.42 -2.18
C VAL A 44 11.86 -1.24 -2.80
N ASN A 45 12.36 -0.30 -1.98
CA ASN A 45 13.16 0.82 -2.47
C ASN A 45 14.47 0.37 -3.12
N LYS A 46 15.17 -0.61 -2.52
CA LYS A 46 16.38 -1.20 -3.09
C LYS A 46 16.10 -1.83 -4.45
N LEU A 47 15.07 -2.67 -4.55
CA LEU A 47 14.73 -3.40 -5.78
C LEU A 47 14.18 -2.48 -6.87
N GLY A 48 13.39 -1.47 -6.49
CA GLY A 48 12.82 -0.49 -7.43
C GLY A 48 13.85 0.48 -8.03
N GLY A 49 15.05 0.55 -7.47
CA GLY A 49 16.15 1.38 -7.97
C GLY A 49 17.08 0.69 -8.98
N ILE A 50 16.90 -0.61 -9.25
CA ILE A 50 17.78 -1.41 -10.12
C ILE A 50 16.98 -2.19 -11.15
N ASN A 51 17.64 -2.72 -12.20
CA ASN A 51 16.96 -3.57 -13.17
C ASN A 51 16.54 -4.91 -12.53
N THR A 52 15.41 -5.46 -12.96
CA THR A 52 14.94 -6.78 -12.56
C THR A 52 15.96 -7.90 -12.80
N SER A 53 16.80 -7.79 -13.83
CA SER A 53 17.88 -8.76 -14.09
C SER A 53 18.98 -8.76 -13.03
N GLU A 54 19.07 -7.69 -12.24
CA GLU A 54 20.08 -7.51 -11.19
C GLU A 54 19.56 -7.93 -9.80
N TRP A 55 18.32 -8.40 -9.70
CA TRP A 55 17.74 -8.84 -8.45
C TRP A 55 18.42 -10.11 -7.96
N LYS A 56 18.93 -10.08 -6.72
CA LYS A 56 19.55 -11.25 -6.11
C LYS A 56 18.47 -12.20 -5.62
N GLN A 57 18.62 -13.49 -5.92
CA GLN A 57 17.69 -14.54 -5.51
C GLN A 57 17.37 -14.50 -3.99
N GLN A 58 18.38 -14.25 -3.14
CA GLN A 58 18.21 -14.12 -1.70
C GLN A 58 17.27 -12.96 -1.25
N ASP A 59 17.22 -11.87 -2.03
CA ASP A 59 16.38 -10.70 -1.74
C ASP A 59 14.91 -10.98 -2.11
N VAL A 60 14.70 -11.92 -3.04
CA VAL A 60 13.39 -12.25 -3.64
C VAL A 60 12.73 -13.42 -2.91
N GLU A 61 13.47 -14.51 -2.67
CA GLU A 61 12.89 -15.77 -2.19
C GLU A 61 12.31 -15.71 -0.78
N LYS A 62 13.01 -15.07 0.17
CA LYS A 62 12.55 -15.02 1.58
C LYS A 62 11.42 -14.03 1.81
N LYS A 63 11.27 -13.04 0.94
CA LYS A 63 10.37 -11.90 1.15
C LYS A 63 9.18 -11.88 0.19
N ILE A 64 9.25 -12.54 -0.97
CA ILE A 64 8.06 -12.78 -1.81
C ILE A 64 7.31 -14.05 -1.36
N TYR A 65 7.91 -14.88 -0.51
CA TYR A 65 7.23 -16.04 0.07
C TYR A 65 5.91 -15.64 0.73
N ASN A 66 4.83 -16.27 0.27
CA ASN A 66 3.49 -16.05 0.81
C ASN A 66 3.13 -17.19 1.77
N PRO A 67 3.28 -17.01 3.09
CA PRO A 67 2.98 -18.06 4.07
C PRO A 67 1.50 -18.45 4.08
N THR A 68 0.60 -17.59 3.57
CA THR A 68 -0.85 -17.86 3.54
C THR A 68 -1.26 -18.92 2.53
N LEU A 69 -0.37 -19.30 1.60
CA LEU A 69 -0.62 -20.38 0.64
C LEU A 69 -0.55 -21.78 1.27
N PHE A 70 0.20 -21.94 2.37
CA PHE A 70 0.56 -23.26 2.90
C PHE A 70 0.21 -23.45 4.38
N LYS A 71 -0.06 -22.38 5.13
CA LYS A 71 -0.41 -22.45 6.57
C LYS A 71 -1.90 -22.15 6.83
N SER A 72 -2.70 -23.22 6.95
CA SER A 72 -3.97 -23.37 7.72
C SER A 72 -5.22 -22.51 7.44
N LYS A 73 -6.38 -23.20 7.32
CA LYS A 73 -7.78 -22.80 7.65
C LYS A 73 -8.31 -21.42 7.18
N GLY A 74 -7.80 -20.84 6.10
CA GLY A 74 -8.32 -19.58 5.57
C GLY A 74 -8.12 -19.42 4.07
N LEU A 75 -8.76 -18.42 3.48
CA LEU A 75 -8.51 -18.02 2.09
C LEU A 75 -7.10 -17.45 1.98
N PRO A 76 -6.29 -17.89 0.99
CA PRO A 76 -5.00 -17.28 0.72
C PRO A 76 -5.14 -15.78 0.50
N LYS A 77 -4.24 -15.01 1.11
CA LYS A 77 -4.19 -13.55 0.93
C LYS A 77 -3.15 -13.24 -0.14
N LYS A 78 -3.46 -12.33 -1.05
CA LYS A 78 -2.42 -11.62 -1.80
C LYS A 78 -1.55 -10.87 -0.78
N LEU A 79 -0.23 -10.91 -0.88
CA LEU A 79 0.67 -10.13 -0.04
C LEU A 79 1.56 -9.26 -0.92
N PHE A 80 2.03 -8.14 -0.39
CA PHE A 80 2.96 -7.25 -1.07
C PHE A 80 4.33 -7.45 -0.47
N PHE A 81 5.21 -8.16 -1.17
CA PHE A 81 6.51 -8.59 -0.63
C PHE A 81 6.39 -9.20 0.78
N GLY A 82 5.44 -10.12 0.94
CA GLY A 82 5.20 -10.84 2.20
C GLY A 82 4.45 -10.04 3.26
N SER A 83 4.18 -8.75 3.03
CA SER A 83 3.37 -7.89 3.90
C SER A 83 1.88 -7.98 3.59
N ASP A 84 1.07 -7.96 4.64
CA ASP A 84 -0.39 -7.83 4.56
C ASP A 84 -0.87 -6.38 4.79
N TYR A 85 0.05 -5.39 4.71
CA TYR A 85 -0.20 -3.97 5.05
C TYR A 85 -1.45 -3.37 4.39
N PHE A 86 -1.75 -3.76 3.15
CA PHE A 86 -2.88 -3.21 2.41
C PHE A 86 -4.26 -3.70 2.88
N TYR A 87 -4.30 -4.68 3.78
CA TYR A 87 -5.53 -5.10 4.45
C TYR A 87 -5.80 -4.30 5.74
N GLY A 88 -4.91 -3.39 6.15
CA GLY A 88 -5.16 -2.44 7.23
C GLY A 88 -5.35 -3.09 8.60
N SER A 89 -4.79 -4.27 8.83
CA SER A 89 -4.88 -5.05 10.09
C SER A 89 -4.37 -4.29 11.32
N SER A 90 -3.61 -3.21 11.13
CA SER A 90 -2.97 -2.41 12.17
C SER A 90 -3.74 -1.15 12.61
N ASN A 91 -4.93 -0.85 12.07
CA ASN A 91 -5.62 0.41 12.38
C ASN A 91 -6.57 0.34 13.58
N SER A 92 -6.25 1.08 14.64
CA SER A 92 -7.06 1.25 15.86
C SER A 92 -8.25 2.21 15.72
N PHE A 93 -8.31 3.02 14.66
CA PHE A 93 -9.34 4.03 14.42
C PHE A 93 -10.54 3.53 13.63
N TYR A 94 -10.59 2.25 13.24
CA TYR A 94 -11.77 1.71 12.57
C TYR A 94 -12.97 1.70 13.53
N PRO A 95 -14.12 2.26 13.14
CA PRO A 95 -15.32 2.29 13.99
C PRO A 95 -16.07 0.95 13.98
N ILE A 96 -15.36 -0.18 13.85
CA ILE A 96 -15.95 -1.51 13.69
C ILE A 96 -15.45 -2.43 14.81
N LYS A 97 -16.39 -3.00 15.57
CA LYS A 97 -16.12 -4.09 16.49
C LYS A 97 -16.29 -5.41 15.74
N TYR A 98 -15.28 -6.26 15.74
CA TYR A 98 -15.31 -7.58 15.10
C TYR A 98 -14.75 -8.65 16.05
N LYS A 99 -15.12 -9.91 15.81
CA LYS A 99 -14.56 -11.09 16.49
C LYS A 99 -13.92 -11.98 15.44
N GLY A 100 -12.63 -12.27 15.55
CA GLY A 100 -11.86 -13.00 14.54
C GLY A 100 -11.01 -12.07 13.68
N SER A 101 -10.85 -12.35 12.38
CA SER A 101 -10.12 -11.47 11.46
C SER A 101 -11.00 -10.31 10.98
N ALA A 102 -10.48 -9.08 11.01
CA ALA A 102 -11.16 -7.92 10.45
C ALA A 102 -11.33 -8.10 8.93
N PRO A 103 -12.45 -7.66 8.33
CA PRO A 103 -12.45 -7.43 6.89
C PRO A 103 -11.39 -6.36 6.58
N PRO A 104 -10.71 -6.44 5.43
CA PRO A 104 -9.83 -5.38 5.02
C PRO A 104 -10.63 -4.12 4.73
N LEU A 105 -10.30 -3.06 5.44
CA LEU A 105 -10.98 -1.78 5.34
C LEU A 105 -10.04 -0.76 4.72
N SER A 106 -10.63 0.24 4.09
CA SER A 106 -9.94 1.46 3.70
C SER A 106 -10.85 2.65 3.98
N TYR A 107 -10.28 3.82 4.20
CA TYR A 107 -11.05 5.06 4.36
C TYR A 107 -11.54 5.64 3.03
N ALA A 108 -11.23 4.98 1.91
CA ALA A 108 -11.84 5.36 0.65
C ALA A 108 -13.34 5.09 0.70
N LYS A 109 -14.12 5.97 0.09
CA LYS A 109 -15.57 5.79 -0.05
C LYS A 109 -15.83 4.46 -0.74
N GLY A 110 -16.50 3.53 -0.05
CA GLY A 110 -16.76 2.16 -0.52
C GLY A 110 -15.79 1.09 -0.03
N GLY A 111 -14.71 1.44 0.69
CA GLY A 111 -13.90 0.50 1.46
C GLY A 111 -12.85 -0.31 0.69
N LEU A 112 -12.64 -0.08 -0.61
CA LEU A 112 -11.88 -1.00 -1.48
C LEU A 112 -10.47 -0.55 -1.96
N SER A 113 -9.88 0.55 -1.47
CA SER A 113 -8.85 1.25 -2.27
C SER A 113 -7.45 0.63 -2.34
N ILE A 114 -6.92 0.00 -1.28
CA ILE A 114 -5.48 -0.33 -1.26
C ILE A 114 -5.21 -1.66 -1.97
N GLY A 115 -5.99 -2.70 -1.72
CA GLY A 115 -5.81 -4.02 -2.34
C GLY A 115 -6.27 -4.12 -3.80
N TRP A 116 -7.22 -3.27 -4.23
CA TRP A 116 -7.85 -3.34 -5.56
C TRP A 116 -7.51 -2.17 -6.49
N GLY A 117 -6.89 -1.10 -5.97
CA GLY A 117 -6.59 0.13 -6.71
C GLY A 117 -5.13 0.29 -7.17
N SER A 118 -4.29 -0.72 -6.97
CA SER A 118 -2.86 -0.70 -7.30
C SER A 118 -2.49 -1.91 -8.16
N THR A 119 -2.48 -1.69 -9.48
CA THR A 119 -1.67 -2.46 -10.44
C THR A 119 -0.56 -1.57 -10.94
#